data_AF-A0A090SVF7-F1
#
_entry.id   AF-A0A090SVF7-F1
#
_cell.length_a   1.000
_cell.length_b   1.000
_cell.length_c   1.000
_cell.angle_alpha   90.00
_cell.angle_beta   90.00
_cell.angle_gamma   90.00
#
_symmetry.space_group_name_H-M   'P 1'
#
loop_
_entity.id
_entity.type
_entity.pdbx_description
1 polymer ?
#
loop_
_entity_poly.entity_id
_entity_poly.type
_entity_poly.pdbx_seq_one_letter_code
_entity_poly.pdbx_strand_id
1 'polypeptide(L)'
;MERSPEKFELLGIHKSLGVILLVIATTRLIWRFKEGAIESAAPMPRLQEIAAKSIHHLLLLGTLLMPISGIMMSIGGGRGIDVFGWVLYSKGEKIEWLGSLGSNLHGIGATVLMVAVALHVLGAIKHQVIDKDGTISRMLGRR
;
A
#
# COMPACT_ATOMS: atom_id res chain seq x y z
N MET A 1 -20.60 9.32 -9.92
CA MET A 1 -20.32 10.59 -9.20
C MET A 1 -20.04 11.69 -10.22
N GLU A 2 -20.85 12.74 -10.15
CA GLU A 2 -20.79 13.96 -10.95
C GLU A 2 -19.42 14.67 -10.83
N ARG A 3 -19.05 15.53 -11.79
CA ARG A 3 -17.80 16.30 -11.72
C ARG A 3 -18.04 17.52 -10.82
N SER A 4 -17.69 17.42 -9.53
CA SER A 4 -17.75 18.53 -8.57
C SER A 4 -16.34 19.03 -8.18
N PRO A 5 -16.20 20.30 -7.74
CA PRO A 5 -14.94 20.83 -7.21
C PRO A 5 -14.37 19.98 -6.06
N GLU A 6 -15.23 19.54 -5.14
CA GLU A 6 -14.87 18.69 -3.99
C GLU A 6 -14.21 17.37 -4.43
N LYS A 7 -14.70 16.75 -5.51
CA LYS A 7 -14.12 15.51 -6.04
C LYS A 7 -12.69 15.72 -6.54
N PHE A 8 -12.40 16.87 -7.16
CA PHE A 8 -11.05 17.19 -7.63
C PHE A 8 -10.09 17.45 -6.47
N GLU A 9 -10.58 18.10 -5.41
CA GLU A 9 -9.81 18.30 -4.18
C GLU A 9 -9.47 16.97 -3.50
N LEU A 10 -10.47 16.11 -3.28
CA LEU A 10 -10.25 14.77 -2.72
C LEU A 10 -9.30 13.94 -3.56
N LEU A 11 -9.38 14.03 -4.90
CA LEU A 11 -8.45 13.36 -5.80
C LEU A 11 -7.02 13.92 -5.67
N GLY A 12 -6.86 15.24 -5.52
CA GLY A 12 -5.58 15.89 -5.27
C GLY A 12 -4.94 15.40 -3.97
N ILE A 13 -5.72 15.35 -2.89
CA ILE A 13 -5.30 14.82 -1.59
C ILE A 13 -4.92 13.34 -1.72
N HIS A 14 -5.75 12.53 -2.37
CA HIS A 14 -5.49 11.11 -2.59
C HIS A 14 -4.17 10.87 -3.33
N LYS A 15 -3.91 11.62 -4.41
CA LYS A 15 -2.62 11.54 -5.15
C LYS A 15 -1.45 11.95 -4.26
N SER A 16 -1.58 13.04 -3.50
CA SER A 16 -0.53 13.55 -2.62
C SER A 16 -0.15 12.54 -1.54
N LEU A 17 -1.15 11.95 -0.88
CA LEU A 17 -0.95 10.89 0.10
C LEU A 17 -0.35 9.63 -0.53
N GLY A 18 -0.75 9.30 -1.77
CA GLY A 18 -0.16 8.20 -2.53
C GLY A 18 1.35 8.39 -2.78
N VAL A 19 1.79 9.60 -3.14
CA VAL A 19 3.21 9.90 -3.34
C VAL A 19 3.98 9.82 -2.01
N ILE A 20 3.43 10.34 -0.91
CA ILE A 20 4.05 10.17 0.42
C ILE A 20 4.16 8.68 0.77
N LEU A 21 3.08 7.92 0.57
CA LEU A 21 3.06 6.49 0.84
C LEU A 21 4.13 5.76 0.02
N LEU A 22 4.33 6.14 -1.24
CA LEU A 22 5.37 5.56 -2.09
C LEU A 22 6.78 5.75 -1.50
N VAL A 23 7.08 6.95 -1.00
CA VAL A 23 8.37 7.23 -0.34
C VAL A 23 8.52 6.35 0.91
N ILE A 24 7.53 6.36 1.79
CA ILE A 24 7.55 5.56 3.04
C ILE A 24 7.67 4.06 2.74
N ALA A 25 6.89 3.56 1.78
CA ALA A 25 6.90 2.16 1.37
C ALA A 25 8.25 1.75 0.78
N THR A 26 8.87 2.61 -0.02
CA THR A 26 10.20 2.39 -0.58
C THR A 26 11.25 2.32 0.53
N THR A 27 11.25 3.29 1.45
CA THR A 27 12.16 3.27 2.61
C THR A 27 11.97 2.02 3.46
N ARG A 28 10.71 1.64 3.72
CA ARG A 28 10.38 0.41 4.47
C ARG A 28 10.85 -0.85 3.76
N LEU A 29 10.73 -0.92 2.44
CA LEU A 29 11.20 -2.04 1.63
C LEU A 29 12.72 -2.17 1.70
N ILE A 30 13.45 -1.06 1.52
CA ILE A 30 14.91 -1.02 1.65
C ILE A 30 15.34 -1.46 3.06
N TRP A 31 14.68 -0.95 4.10
CA TRP A 31 14.93 -1.37 5.47
C TRP A 31 14.74 -2.88 5.64
N ARG A 32 13.61 -3.40 5.14
CA ARG A 32 13.30 -4.83 5.24
C ARG A 32 14.33 -5.71 4.53
N PHE A 33 14.84 -5.27 3.39
CA PHE A 33 15.91 -5.98 2.68
C PHE A 33 17.23 -5.98 3.47
N LYS A 34 17.56 -4.87 4.16
CA LYS A 34 18.78 -4.77 4.97
C LYS A 34 18.71 -5.59 6.25
N GLU A 35 17.58 -5.53 6.96
CA GLU A 35 17.40 -6.21 8.25
C GLU A 35 17.07 -7.71 8.07
N GLY A 36 16.56 -8.10 6.91
CA GLY A 36 16.14 -9.47 6.65
C GLY A 36 14.80 -9.83 7.31
N ALA A 37 14.56 -11.14 7.44
CA ALA A 37 13.31 -11.65 7.98
C ALA A 37 13.25 -11.50 9.50
N ILE A 38 12.32 -10.68 9.99
CA ILE A 38 11.91 -10.68 11.40
C ILE A 38 11.31 -12.05 11.71
N GLU A 39 11.87 -12.73 12.70
CA GLU A 39 11.40 -14.03 13.20
C GLU A 39 9.96 -13.93 13.73
N SER A 40 9.31 -15.05 14.06
CA SER A 40 7.99 -15.01 14.71
C SER A 40 8.13 -14.69 16.21
N ALA A 41 7.14 -14.02 16.81
CA ALA A 41 7.19 -13.69 18.25
C ALA A 41 7.04 -14.94 19.13
N ALA A 42 6.29 -15.92 18.63
CA ALA A 42 6.13 -17.23 19.23
C ALA A 42 6.05 -18.32 18.14
N PRO A 43 6.28 -19.59 18.51
CA PRO A 43 5.98 -20.73 17.64
C PRO A 43 4.50 -20.73 17.26
N MET A 44 4.21 -21.01 15.99
CA MET A 44 2.84 -21.09 15.49
C MET A 44 2.70 -22.24 14.48
N PRO A 45 1.48 -22.75 14.26
CA PRO A 45 1.23 -23.76 13.23
C PRO A 45 1.75 -23.29 11.86
N ARG A 46 2.36 -24.22 11.09
CA ARG A 46 2.96 -23.94 9.78
C ARG A 46 2.04 -23.17 8.83
N LEU A 47 0.74 -23.46 8.85
CA LEU A 47 -0.23 -22.75 8.01
C LEU A 47 -0.40 -21.28 8.41
N GLN A 48 -0.38 -20.97 9.72
CA GLN A 48 -0.42 -19.60 10.22
C GLN A 48 0.86 -18.84 9.84
N GLU A 49 2.01 -19.50 9.92
CA GLU A 49 3.29 -18.90 9.53
C GLU A 49 3.32 -18.56 8.03
N ILE A 50 2.87 -19.48 7.17
CA ILE A 50 2.79 -19.25 5.71
C ILE A 50 1.81 -18.12 5.41
N ALA A 51 0.65 -18.10 6.05
CA ALA A 51 -0.35 -17.05 5.87
C ALA A 51 0.20 -15.69 6.30
N ALA A 52 0.82 -15.60 7.48
CA ALA A 52 1.41 -14.39 8.01
C ALA A 52 2.49 -13.85 7.06
N LYS A 53 3.42 -14.69 6.60
CA LYS A 53 4.47 -14.29 5.64
C LYS A 53 3.86 -13.82 4.32
N SER A 54 2.91 -14.57 3.76
CA SER A 54 2.24 -14.23 2.50
C SER A 54 1.54 -12.87 2.58
N ILE A 55 0.78 -12.62 3.64
CA ILE A 55 0.10 -11.33 3.85
C ILE A 55 1.12 -10.19 4.02
N HIS A 56 2.20 -10.41 4.77
CA HIS A 56 3.24 -9.37 4.92
C HIS A 56 3.93 -9.03 3.59
N HIS A 57 4.25 -10.02 2.77
CA HIS A 57 4.83 -9.78 1.44
C HIS A 57 3.84 -9.07 0.52
N LEU A 58 2.57 -9.49 0.54
CA LEU A 58 1.50 -8.86 -0.23
C LEU A 58 1.31 -7.39 0.17
N LEU A 59 1.29 -7.09 1.48
CA LEU A 59 1.19 -5.72 1.97
C LEU A 59 2.44 -4.89 1.64
N LEU A 60 3.63 -5.47 1.74
CA LEU A 60 4.89 -4.79 1.43
C LEU A 60 4.96 -4.41 -0.06
N LEU A 61 4.65 -5.35 -0.95
CA LEU A 61 4.66 -5.09 -2.40
C LEU A 61 3.46 -4.25 -2.82
N GLY A 62 2.27 -4.54 -2.31
CA GLY A 62 1.05 -3.83 -2.69
C GLY A 62 1.06 -2.36 -2.27
N THR A 63 1.60 -2.01 -1.10
CA THR A 63 1.77 -0.59 -0.69
C THR A 63 2.73 0.20 -1.57
N LEU A 64 3.63 -0.49 -2.29
CA LEU A 64 4.48 0.10 -3.32
C LEU A 64 3.77 0.18 -4.69
N LEU A 65 3.15 -0.92 -5.11
CA LEU A 65 2.53 -1.05 -6.44
C LEU A 65 1.26 -0.19 -6.60
N MET A 66 0.53 0.09 -5.52
CA MET A 66 -0.66 0.95 -5.58
C MET A 66 -0.39 2.39 -5.98
N PRO A 67 0.53 3.13 -5.33
CA PRO A 67 0.86 4.47 -5.78
C PRO A 67 1.54 4.47 -7.16
N ILE A 68 2.35 3.46 -7.49
CA ILE A 68 2.93 3.31 -8.85
C ILE A 68 1.83 3.18 -9.90
N SER A 69 0.82 2.33 -9.69
CA SER A 69 -0.30 2.19 -10.63
C SER A 69 -1.15 3.46 -10.73
N GLY A 70 -1.31 4.21 -9.63
CA GLY A 70 -1.96 5.52 -9.62
C GLY A 70 -1.19 6.59 -10.42
N ILE A 71 0.15 6.56 -10.35
CA ILE A 71 1.03 7.40 -11.18
C ILE A 71 0.89 7.03 -12.65
N MET A 72 0.95 5.74 -13.00
CA MET A 72 0.72 5.25 -14.37
C MET A 72 -0.64 5.71 -14.91
N MET A 73 -1.69 5.61 -14.10
CA MET A 73 -3.04 6.05 -14.46
C MET A 73 -3.14 7.58 -14.65
N SER A 74 -2.35 8.37 -13.90
CA SER A 74 -2.29 9.83 -14.06
C SER A 74 -1.56 10.22 -15.33
N ILE A 75 -0.32 9.74 -15.51
CA ILE A 75 0.53 10.01 -16.67
C ILE A 75 -0.15 9.51 -17.94
N GLY A 76 -0.61 8.25 -17.97
CA GLY A 76 -1.29 7.69 -19.13
C GLY A 76 -2.60 8.38 -19.48
N GLY A 77 -3.24 9.01 -18.50
CA GLY A 77 -4.41 9.87 -18.73
C GLY A 77 -4.10 11.28 -19.21
N GLY A 78 -2.82 11.63 -19.43
CA GLY A 78 -2.36 12.98 -19.78
C GLY A 78 -2.49 13.99 -18.63
N ARG A 79 -2.62 13.50 -17.38
CA ARG A 79 -2.86 14.34 -16.20
C ARG A 79 -1.55 14.57 -15.45
N GLY A 80 -1.39 15.79 -14.95
CA GLY A 80 -0.31 16.12 -14.03
C GLY A 80 -0.43 15.38 -12.69
N ILE A 81 0.69 15.40 -11.97
CA ILE A 81 0.82 14.89 -10.61
C ILE A 81 1.28 16.05 -9.74
N ASP A 82 0.39 16.46 -8.85
CA ASP A 82 0.67 17.51 -7.88
C ASP A 82 0.65 16.90 -6.47
N VAL A 83 1.55 17.36 -5.62
CA VAL A 83 1.63 16.98 -4.21
C VAL A 83 1.33 18.23 -3.38
N PHE A 84 0.13 18.31 -2.82
CA PHE A 84 -0.38 19.48 -2.10
C PHE A 84 -0.20 20.80 -2.87
N GLY A 85 -0.46 20.78 -4.18
CA GLY A 85 -0.32 21.94 -5.08
C GLY A 85 1.09 22.14 -5.66
N TRP A 86 2.08 21.36 -5.23
CA TRP A 86 3.43 21.39 -5.81
C TRP A 86 3.48 20.46 -7.02
N VAL A 87 3.76 21.01 -8.19
CA VAL A 87 3.81 20.23 -9.44
C VAL A 87 5.04 19.33 -9.42
N LEU A 88 4.82 18.02 -9.40
CA LEU A 88 5.87 17.01 -9.49
C LEU A 88 6.05 16.53 -10.94
N TYR A 89 4.95 16.44 -11.68
CA TYR A 89 4.94 16.07 -13.09
C TYR A 89 3.87 16.86 -13.82
N SER A 90 4.28 17.60 -14.86
CA SER A 90 3.37 18.41 -15.67
C SER A 90 2.42 17.55 -16.49
N LYS A 91 1.24 18.09 -16.80
CA LYS A 91 0.32 17.46 -17.76
C LYS A 91 1.01 17.25 -19.12
N GLY A 92 0.62 16.20 -19.82
CA GLY A 92 1.19 15.82 -21.10
C GLY A 92 0.17 15.14 -22.00
N GLU A 93 0.67 14.49 -23.06
CA GLU A 93 -0.17 13.71 -23.96
C GLU A 93 -0.68 12.43 -23.30
N LYS A 94 -1.81 11.93 -23.81
CA LYS A 94 -2.38 10.67 -23.33
C LYS A 94 -1.57 9.49 -23.87
N ILE A 95 -1.35 8.51 -23.01
CA ILE A 95 -0.75 7.22 -23.35
C ILE A 95 -1.75 6.14 -22.95
N GLU A 96 -2.64 5.79 -23.88
CA GLU A 96 -3.83 4.98 -23.58
C GLU A 96 -3.52 3.63 -22.94
N TRP A 97 -2.51 2.92 -23.43
CA TRP A 97 -2.10 1.62 -22.88
C TRP A 97 -1.63 1.75 -21.44
N LEU A 98 -0.88 2.81 -21.11
CA LEU A 98 -0.34 3.05 -19.77
C LEU A 98 -1.45 3.43 -18.80
N GLY A 99 -2.37 4.28 -19.25
CA GLY A 99 -3.54 4.69 -18.48
C GLY A 99 -4.46 3.51 -18.16
N SER A 100 -4.71 2.66 -19.15
CA SER A 100 -5.54 1.46 -19.01
C SER A 100 -4.90 0.43 -18.09
N LEU A 101 -3.59 0.16 -18.26
CA LEU A 101 -2.83 -0.73 -17.40
C LEU A 101 -2.84 -0.23 -15.95
N GLY A 102 -2.53 1.05 -15.74
CA GLY A 102 -2.55 1.69 -14.43
C GLY A 102 -3.92 1.61 -13.77
N SER A 103 -5.00 1.91 -14.51
CA SER A 103 -6.37 1.83 -14.00
C SER A 103 -6.77 0.41 -13.58
N ASN A 104 -6.45 -0.60 -14.40
CA ASN A 104 -6.75 -2.00 -14.09
C ASN A 104 -5.99 -2.48 -12.85
N LEU A 105 -4.68 -2.21 -12.81
CA LEU A 105 -3.83 -2.59 -11.67
C LEU A 105 -4.26 -1.88 -10.38
N HIS A 106 -4.63 -0.60 -10.46
CA HIS A 106 -5.06 0.18 -9.30
C HIS A 106 -6.42 -0.31 -8.78
N GLY A 107 -7.37 -0.59 -9.66
CA GLY A 107 -8.70 -1.10 -9.29
C GLY A 107 -8.63 -2.48 -8.63
N ILE A 108 -7.93 -3.44 -9.26
CA ILE A 108 -7.76 -4.80 -8.72
C ILE A 108 -6.92 -4.75 -7.44
N GLY A 109 -5.81 -3.99 -7.46
CA GLY A 109 -4.89 -3.84 -6.34
C GLY A 109 -5.57 -3.27 -5.10
N ALA A 110 -6.48 -2.30 -5.26
CA ALA A 110 -7.25 -1.75 -4.14
C ALA A 110 -8.06 -2.82 -3.42
N THR A 111 -8.81 -3.65 -4.16
CA THR A 111 -9.60 -4.75 -3.58
C THR A 111 -8.71 -5.78 -2.89
N VAL A 112 -7.63 -6.21 -3.54
CA VAL A 112 -6.69 -7.18 -2.97
C VAL A 112 -6.04 -6.66 -1.69
N LEU A 113 -5.60 -5.39 -1.69
CA LEU A 113 -5.00 -4.79 -0.51
C LEU A 113 -6.00 -4.61 0.63
N MET A 114 -7.23 -4.21 0.35
CA MET A 114 -8.26 -4.08 1.41
C MET A 114 -8.48 -5.43 2.11
N VAL A 115 -8.58 -6.52 1.35
CA VAL A 115 -8.69 -7.88 1.91
C VAL A 115 -7.44 -8.24 2.71
N ALA A 116 -6.25 -7.95 2.19
CA ALA A 116 -4.99 -8.24 2.87
C ALA A 116 -4.84 -7.46 4.19
N VAL A 117 -5.24 -6.19 4.21
CA VAL A 117 -5.25 -5.35 5.42
C VAL A 117 -6.25 -5.88 6.43
N ALA A 118 -7.46 -6.27 6.00
CA ALA A 118 -8.45 -6.86 6.89
C ALA A 118 -7.92 -8.15 7.54
N LEU A 119 -7.34 -9.05 6.74
CA LEU A 119 -6.73 -10.29 7.25
C LEU A 119 -5.56 -10.01 8.19
N HIS A 120 -4.74 -9.00 7.90
CA HIS A 120 -3.63 -8.59 8.75
C HIS A 120 -4.12 -8.09 10.12
N VAL A 121 -5.13 -7.20 10.13
CA VAL A 121 -5.70 -6.65 11.36
C VAL A 121 -6.37 -7.75 12.19
N LEU A 122 -7.16 -8.63 11.56
CA LEU A 122 -7.78 -9.76 12.24
C LEU A 122 -6.73 -10.72 12.81
N GLY A 123 -5.66 -10.98 12.07
CA GLY A 123 -4.52 -11.76 12.55
C GLY A 123 -3.88 -11.13 13.78
N ALA A 124 -3.56 -9.82 13.73
CA ALA A 124 -2.98 -9.11 14.86
C ALA A 124 -3.89 -9.15 16.10
N ILE A 125 -5.21 -9.00 15.92
CA ILE A 125 -6.20 -9.10 17.01
C ILE A 125 -6.24 -10.52 17.59
N LYS A 126 -6.25 -11.56 16.74
CA LYS A 126 -6.17 -12.96 17.19
C LYS A 126 -4.92 -13.18 18.04
N HIS A 127 -3.75 -12.75 17.55
CA HIS A 127 -2.48 -12.88 18.26
C HIS A 127 -2.49 -12.16 19.61
N GLN A 128 -3.14 -10.99 19.69
CA GLN A 128 -3.23 -10.23 20.94
C GLN A 128 -4.22 -10.82 21.95
N VAL A 129 -5.40 -11.23 21.50
CA VAL A 129 -6.54 -11.56 22.39
C VAL A 129 -6.59 -13.05 22.71
N ILE A 130 -6.32 -13.89 21.71
CA ILE A 130 -6.42 -15.36 21.82
C ILE A 130 -5.06 -15.95 22.12
N ASP A 131 -4.07 -15.73 21.24
CA ASP A 131 -2.76 -16.38 21.38
C ASP A 131 -1.91 -15.73 22.49
N LYS A 132 -2.13 -14.43 22.74
CA LYS A 132 -1.44 -13.61 23.76
C LYS A 132 0.08 -13.70 23.66
N ASP A 133 0.60 -13.70 22.43
CA ASP A 133 2.00 -14.02 22.13
C ASP A 133 2.93 -12.79 22.02
N GLY A 134 2.43 -11.59 22.34
CA GLY A 134 3.22 -10.36 22.30
C GLY A 134 3.49 -9.81 20.89
N THR A 135 2.83 -10.33 19.84
CA THR A 135 3.00 -9.84 18.46
C THR A 135 2.81 -8.32 18.33
N ILE A 136 1.78 -7.75 18.97
CA ILE A 136 1.54 -6.29 18.94
C ILE A 136 2.61 -5.53 19.72
N SER A 137 3.03 -6.01 20.90
CA SER A 137 4.13 -5.40 21.67
C SER A 137 5.37 -5.23 20.80
N ARG A 138 5.71 -6.28 20.04
CA ARG A 138 6.82 -6.26 19.09
C ARG A 138 6.62 -5.25 17.95
N MET A 139 5.41 -5.14 17.40
CA MET A 139 5.11 -4.10 16.40
C MET A 139 5.28 -2.68 16.95
N LEU A 140 5.05 -2.48 18.25
CA LEU A 140 5.25 -1.21 18.95
C LEU A 140 6.71 -0.98 19.42
N GLY A 141 7.64 -1.88 19.08
CA GLY A 141 9.04 -1.78 19.50
C GLY A 141 9.28 -2.12 20.97
N ARG A 142 8.30 -2.74 21.65
CA ARG A 142 8.42 -3.23 23.02
C ARG A 142 8.81 -4.71 22.97
N ARG A 143 9.90 -5.09 23.63
CA ARG A 143 10.25 -6.50 23.84
C ARG A 143 9.46 -7.06 25.01
#